data_AF-A0A3N4AFF7-F1
#
_entry.id   AF-A0A3N4AFF7-F1
#
_cell.length_a   1.000
_cell.length_b   1.000
_cell.length_c   1.000
_cell.angle_alpha   90.00
_cell.angle_beta   90.00
_cell.angle_gamma   90.00
#
_symmetry.space_group_name_H-M   'P 1'
#
loop_
_entity.id
_entity.type
_entity.pdbx_description
1 polymer ?
#
loop_
_entity_poly.entity_id
_entity_poly.type
_entity_poly.pdbx_seq_one_letter_code
_entity_poly.pdbx_strand_id
1 'polypeptide(L)'
;MNDKVVGLAGTAASLAGVTAANKGLGAVWAKLTGNPPPAKNPDPEERWADILLWAVITGVVTTVVRVAVTRQVTKMQSNQGES
;
A
#
# COMPACT_ATOMS: atom_id res chain seq x y z
N MET A 1 2.64 29.02 7.51
CA MET A 1 2.05 28.17 6.45
C MET A 1 0.74 27.60 6.97
N ASN A 2 -0.37 27.68 6.23
CA ASN A 2 -1.67 27.18 6.70
C ASN A 2 -1.63 25.65 6.90
N ASP A 3 -1.96 25.15 8.09
CA ASP A 3 -2.04 23.72 8.41
C ASP A 3 -2.86 22.90 7.41
N LYS A 4 -3.88 23.52 6.79
CA LYS A 4 -4.69 22.90 5.73
C LYS A 4 -3.89 22.53 4.48
N VAL A 5 -2.90 23.33 4.10
CA VAL A 5 -2.06 23.08 2.91
C VAL A 5 -1.08 21.94 3.20
N VAL A 6 -0.53 21.90 4.41
CA VAL A 6 0.35 20.80 4.86
C VAL A 6 -0.43 19.49 4.96
N GLY A 7 -1.64 19.51 5.51
CA GLY A 7 -2.53 18.34 5.57
C GLY A 7 -2.95 17.83 4.19
N LEU A 8 -3.26 18.73 3.26
CA LEU A 8 -3.63 18.37 1.88
C LEU A 8 -2.43 17.80 1.12
N ALA A 9 -1.24 18.38 1.28
CA ALA A 9 -0.01 17.86 0.69
C ALA A 9 0.33 16.47 1.23
N GLY A 10 0.18 16.24 2.54
CA GLY A 10 0.36 14.92 3.15
C GLY A 10 -0.64 13.88 2.62
N THR A 11 -1.90 14.29 2.40
CA THR A 11 -2.93 13.43 1.81
C THR A 11 -2.63 13.11 0.34
N ALA A 12 -2.19 14.08 -0.45
CA ALA A 12 -1.80 13.86 -1.83
C ALA A 12 -0.58 12.92 -1.94
N ALA A 13 0.42 13.12 -1.08
CA ALA A 13 1.61 12.27 -1.03
C ALA A 13 1.28 10.82 -0.64
N SER A 14 0.34 10.61 0.30
CA SER A 14 -0.08 9.26 0.68
C SER A 14 -0.80 8.54 -0.46
N LEU A 15 -1.70 9.22 -1.18
CA LEU A 15 -2.38 8.68 -2.36
C LEU A 15 -1.39 8.32 -3.48
N ALA A 16 -0.39 9.17 -3.71
CA ALA A 16 0.66 8.91 -4.69
C ALA A 16 1.48 7.66 -4.31
N GLY A 17 1.86 7.54 -3.03
CA GLY A 17 2.58 6.37 -2.52
C GLY A 17 1.79 5.08 -2.69
N VAL A 18 0.49 5.09 -2.35
CA VAL A 18 -0.40 3.93 -2.52
C VAL A 18 -0.53 3.56 -4.00
N THR A 19 -0.64 4.54 -4.90
CA THR A 19 -0.75 4.29 -6.34
C THR A 19 0.54 3.66 -6.89
N ALA A 20 1.70 4.16 -6.49
CA ALA A 20 2.99 3.62 -6.89
C ALA A 20 3.19 2.19 -6.38
N ALA A 21 2.85 1.92 -5.12
CA ALA A 21 2.92 0.57 -4.54
C ALA A 21 2.01 -0.42 -5.29
N ASN A 22 0.77 -0.02 -5.60
CA ASN A 22 -0.16 -0.85 -6.38
C ASN A 22 0.33 -1.12 -7.81
N LYS A 23 1.00 -0.16 -8.45
CA LYS A 23 1.65 -0.39 -9.76
C LYS A 23 2.79 -1.39 -9.66
N GLY A 24 3.65 -1.26 -8.65
CA GLY A 24 4.77 -2.18 -8.43
C GLY A 24 4.30 -3.61 -8.16
N LEU A 25 3.40 -3.79 -7.19
CA LEU A 25 2.79 -5.09 -6.88
C LEU A 25 2.11 -5.69 -8.11
N GLY A 26 1.40 -4.88 -8.87
CA GLY A 26 0.72 -5.34 -10.07
C GLY A 26 1.66 -5.80 -11.18
N ALA A 27 2.79 -5.10 -11.37
CA ALA A 27 3.80 -5.50 -12.34
C ALA A 27 4.50 -6.82 -11.93
N VAL A 28 4.80 -6.99 -10.65
CA VAL A 28 5.37 -8.24 -10.12
C VAL A 28 4.41 -9.40 -10.32
N TRP A 29 3.13 -9.19 -10.00
CA TRP A 29 2.09 -10.20 -10.23
C TRP A 29 2.01 -10.60 -11.70
N ALA A 30 1.86 -9.62 -12.61
CA ALA A 30 1.76 -9.89 -14.03
C ALA A 30 3.00 -10.59 -14.59
N LYS A 31 4.19 -10.29 -14.06
CA LYS A 31 5.42 -11.00 -14.44
C LYS A 31 5.41 -12.47 -14.02
N LEU A 32 4.81 -12.80 -12.87
CA LEU A 32 4.80 -14.16 -12.33
C LEU A 32 3.64 -15.00 -12.86
N THR A 33 2.46 -14.41 -13.03
CA THR A 33 1.22 -15.12 -13.41
C THR A 33 0.88 -14.98 -14.89
N GLY A 34 1.50 -14.03 -15.60
CA GLY A 34 1.17 -13.69 -16.98
C GLY A 34 -0.12 -12.86 -17.13
N ASN A 35 -0.84 -12.60 -16.03
CA ASN A 35 -2.15 -11.96 -16.03
C ASN A 35 -2.14 -10.66 -15.19
N PRO A 36 -3.02 -9.69 -15.48
CA PRO A 36 -3.19 -8.55 -14.59
C PRO A 36 -3.62 -9.01 -13.19
N PRO A 37 -3.38 -8.19 -12.14
CA PRO A 37 -3.86 -8.50 -10.81
C PRO A 37 -5.39 -8.67 -10.79
N PRO A 38 -5.93 -9.58 -9.97
CA PRO A 38 -7.37 -9.87 -9.95
C PRO A 38 -8.27 -8.63 -9.76
N ALA A 39 -7.85 -7.70 -8.89
CA ALA A 39 -8.59 -6.46 -8.67
C ALA A 39 -8.70 -5.53 -9.90
N LYS A 40 -7.99 -5.85 -11.00
CA LYS A 40 -7.98 -5.12 -12.27
C LYS A 40 -8.33 -6.02 -13.46
N ASN A 41 -8.67 -7.28 -13.21
CA ASN A 41 -9.05 -8.21 -14.26
C ASN A 41 -10.53 -8.02 -14.60
N PRO A 42 -10.90 -7.75 -15.86
CA PRO A 42 -12.29 -7.63 -16.27
C PRO A 42 -13.00 -8.98 -16.49
N ASP A 43 -12.27 -10.10 -16.41
CA ASP A 43 -12.80 -11.44 -16.68
C ASP A 43 -13.70 -11.95 -15.52
N PRO A 44 -15.00 -12.22 -15.76
CA PRO A 44 -15.89 -12.77 -14.74
C PRO A 44 -15.58 -14.23 -14.35
N GLU A 45 -14.78 -14.95 -15.15
CA GLU A 45 -14.38 -16.34 -14.91
C GLU A 45 -13.04 -16.46 -14.18
N GLU A 46 -12.56 -15.36 -13.59
CA GLU A 46 -11.30 -15.36 -12.87
C GLU A 46 -11.27 -16.41 -11.74
N ARG A 47 -10.15 -17.13 -11.67
CA ARG A 47 -9.98 -18.24 -10.73
C ARG A 47 -10.03 -17.71 -9.29
N TRP A 48 -10.95 -18.24 -8.49
CA TRP A 48 -11.06 -17.94 -7.05
C TRP A 48 -9.75 -18.08 -6.29
N ALA A 49 -8.91 -19.06 -6.65
CA ALA A 49 -7.60 -19.24 -6.04
C ALA A 49 -6.68 -18.01 -6.23
N ASP A 50 -6.72 -17.38 -7.41
CA ASP A 50 -5.89 -16.23 -7.74
C ASP A 50 -6.39 -14.98 -7.00
N ILE A 51 -7.72 -14.82 -6.87
CA ILE A 51 -8.35 -13.77 -6.06
C ILE A 51 -7.94 -13.89 -4.59
N LEU A 52 -8.06 -15.09 -4.02
CA LEU A 52 -7.72 -15.34 -2.61
C LEU A 52 -6.22 -15.13 -2.35
N LEU A 53 -5.36 -15.61 -3.25
CA LEU A 53 -3.91 -15.42 -3.15
C LEU A 53 -3.53 -13.94 -3.22
N TRP A 54 -4.12 -13.20 -4.15
CA TRP A 54 -3.91 -11.76 -4.28
C TRP A 54 -4.37 -11.00 -3.01
N ALA A 55 -5.53 -11.37 -2.46
CA ALA A 55 -6.05 -10.77 -1.22
C ALA A 55 -5.10 -11.01 -0.03
N VAL A 56 -4.56 -12.22 0.11
CA VAL A 56 -3.60 -12.54 1.17
C VAL A 56 -2.32 -11.72 1.01
N ILE A 57 -1.74 -11.67 -0.19
CA ILE A 57 -0.49 -10.94 -0.46
C ILE A 57 -0.67 -9.44 -0.15
N THR A 58 -1.73 -8.83 -0.67
CA THR A 58 -2.01 -7.40 -0.45
C THR A 58 -2.33 -7.09 1.01
N GLY A 59 -3.06 -7.97 1.71
CA GLY A 59 -3.33 -7.86 3.14
C GLY A 59 -2.06 -7.92 4.00
N VAL A 60 -1.15 -8.86 3.69
CA VAL A 60 0.14 -8.99 4.38
C VAL A 60 1.00 -7.75 4.17
N VAL A 61 1.17 -7.30 2.91
CA VAL A 61 1.97 -6.11 2.59
C VAL A 61 1.43 -4.87 3.32
N THR A 62 0.12 -4.67 3.31
CA THR A 62 -0.53 -3.54 4.00
C THR A 62 -0.26 -3.57 5.50
N THR A 63 -0.35 -4.77 6.12
CA THR A 63 -0.10 -4.94 7.55
C THR A 63 1.36 -4.63 7.89
N VAL A 64 2.32 -5.12 7.10
CA VAL A 64 3.74 -4.86 7.30
C VAL A 64 4.06 -3.37 7.18
N VAL A 65 3.54 -2.70 6.15
CA VAL A 65 3.72 -1.24 5.98
C VAL A 65 3.16 -0.49 7.18
N ARG A 66 1.95 -0.84 7.65
CA ARG A 66 1.33 -0.21 8.81
C ARG A 66 2.20 -0.36 10.06
N VAL A 67 2.67 -1.58 10.35
CA VAL A 67 3.54 -1.85 11.51
C VAL A 67 4.85 -1.06 11.40
N ALA A 68 5.46 -1.01 10.22
CA ALA A 68 6.69 -0.27 9.99
C ALA A 68 6.50 1.24 10.24
N VAL A 69 5.45 1.83 9.66
CA VAL A 69 5.12 3.24 9.84
C VAL A 69 4.84 3.55 11.32
N THR A 70 4.00 2.76 11.99
CA THR A 70 3.70 2.94 13.42
C THR A 70 4.98 2.91 14.24
N ARG A 71 5.88 1.95 14.01
CA ARG A 71 7.17 1.88 14.73
C ARG A 71 8.06 3.10 14.49
N GLN A 72 8.13 3.61 13.26
CA GLN A 72 8.92 4.80 12.94
C GLN A 72 8.35 6.04 13.64
N VAL A 73 7.04 6.23 13.59
CA VAL A 73 6.35 7.35 14.27
C VAL A 73 6.57 7.27 15.78
N THR A 74 6.40 6.10 16.39
CA THR A 74 6.66 5.91 17.82
C THR A 74 8.11 6.23 18.20
N LYS A 75 9.10 5.81 17.39
CA LYS A 75 10.52 6.13 17.63
C LYS A 75 10.80 7.64 17.53
N MET A 76 10.15 8.33 16.59
CA MET A 76 10.30 9.79 16.45
C MET A 76 9.64 10.54 17.62
N GLN A 77 8.48 10.09 18.08
CA GLN A 77 7.78 10.68 19.23
C GLN A 77 8.53 10.45 20.55
N SER A 78 9.11 9.26 20.77
CA SER A 78 9.94 9.02 21.95
C SER A 78 11.19 9.89 21.98
N ASN A 79 11.76 10.21 20.81
CA ASN A 79 12.96 11.04 20.68
C ASN A 79 12.67 12.56 20.77
N GLN A 80 11.39 12.98 20.70
CA GLN A 80 10.96 14.36 20.92
C GLN A 80 10.52 14.64 22.36
N GLY A 81 10.32 13.61 23.19
CA GLY A 81 9.98 13.75 24.61
C GLY A 81 11.17 14.00 25.54
N GLU A 82 12.41 13.96 25.02
CA GLU A 82 13.66 14.15 25.77
C GLU A 82 14.39 15.46 25.42
N SER A 83 13.72 16.43 24.78
CA SER A 83 14.29 17.74 24.41
C SER A 83 13.62 18.91 25.13
#